data_AF-A0A914ZBN9-F1
#
_entry.id   AF-A0A914ZBN9-F1
#
_cell.length_a   1.000
_cell.length_b   1.000
_cell.length_c   1.000
_cell.angle_alpha   90.00
_cell.angle_beta   90.00
_cell.angle_gamma   90.00
#
_symmetry.space_group_name_H-M   'P 1'
#
loop_
_entity.id
_entity.type
_entity.pdbx_description
1 polymer ?
#
loop_
_entity_poly.entity_id
_entity_poly.type
_entity_poly.pdbx_seq_one_letter_code
_entity_poly.pdbx_strand_id
1 'polypeptide(L)'
;MENIQVHLDFFILCVDIPDCPEYFGTDKLCGLAGSYNGYCGDDMVYPNKTIFEDQGYPCTYGNRVNKWANTWNTKNYFFPSVYNDTTTCDAGVDIVENRTCDFAIHQCEPIRSALKGIKAFSQCQDLDYAEVYSEYGKCVDHICENKLSKCDALENFANFCEKKLNGIKLNKWRTQLNCSLE
;
A
#
# COMPACT_ATOMS: atom_id res chain seq x y z
N MET A 1 -3.70 28.72 -14.08
CA MET A 1 -3.22 27.34 -14.27
C MET A 1 -3.08 26.76 -12.89
N GLU A 2 -3.89 25.76 -12.59
CA GLU A 2 -3.67 24.93 -11.41
C GLU A 2 -2.43 24.07 -11.67
N ASN A 3 -1.60 23.88 -10.64
CA ASN A 3 -0.33 23.17 -10.77
C ASN A 3 -0.46 21.77 -10.17
N ILE A 4 0.30 20.82 -10.70
CA ILE A 4 0.51 19.52 -10.06
C ILE A 4 1.13 19.76 -8.68
N GLN A 5 0.57 19.13 -7.65
CA GLN A 5 1.08 19.19 -6.29
C GLN A 5 1.67 17.85 -5.90
N VAL A 6 2.82 17.89 -5.23
CA VAL A 6 3.44 16.70 -4.66
C VAL A 6 3.63 16.96 -3.18
N HIS A 7 3.06 16.09 -2.35
CA HIS A 7 3.16 16.22 -0.91
C HIS A 7 3.41 14.86 -0.27
N LEU A 8 4.12 14.88 0.86
CA LEU A 8 4.39 13.70 1.67
C LEU A 8 3.52 13.77 2.92
N ASP A 9 2.49 12.93 3.01
CA ASP A 9 1.62 12.85 4.19
C ASP A 9 1.89 11.56 4.96
N PHE A 10 2.43 11.67 6.18
CA PHE A 10 2.81 10.53 7.03
C PHE A 10 3.57 9.41 6.27
N PHE A 11 4.63 9.78 5.55
CA PHE A 11 5.45 8.87 4.70
C PHE A 11 4.76 8.35 3.42
N ILE A 12 3.56 8.83 3.09
CA ILE A 12 2.87 8.52 1.84
C ILE A 12 3.18 9.63 0.83
N LEU A 13 3.69 9.26 -0.33
CA LEU A 13 3.85 10.18 -1.46
C LEU A 13 2.51 10.34 -2.17
N CYS A 14 1.97 11.55 -2.14
CA CYS A 14 0.76 11.93 -2.84
C CYS A 14 1.09 12.86 -4.01
N VAL A 15 0.47 12.61 -5.15
CA VAL A 15 0.57 13.46 -6.34
C VAL A 15 -0.84 13.89 -6.74
N ASP A 16 -1.17 15.16 -6.53
CA ASP A 16 -2.45 15.72 -6.93
C ASP A 16 -2.34 16.32 -8.32
N ILE A 17 -3.14 15.80 -9.24
CA ILE A 17 -3.20 16.26 -10.62
C ILE A 17 -4.48 17.08 -10.78
N PRO A 18 -4.40 18.33 -11.26
CA PRO A 18 -5.59 19.13 -11.54
C PRO A 18 -6.49 18.45 -12.58
N ASP A 19 -7.80 18.59 -12.40
CA ASP A 19 -8.83 18.04 -13.30
C ASP A 19 -8.91 18.86 -14.59
N CYS A 20 -7.89 18.73 -15.43
CA CYS A 20 -7.66 19.55 -16.61
C CYS A 20 -7.37 18.66 -17.84
N PRO A 21 -8.00 18.92 -19.01
CA PRO A 21 -7.85 18.09 -20.21
C PRO A 21 -6.41 17.92 -20.70
N GLU A 22 -5.50 18.85 -20.36
CA GLU A 22 -4.09 18.76 -20.72
C GLU A 22 -3.37 17.57 -20.06
N TYR A 23 -3.95 16.98 -19.00
CA TYR A 23 -3.40 15.84 -18.27
C TYR A 23 -4.07 14.51 -18.59
N PHE A 24 -5.17 14.48 -19.35
CA PHE A 24 -5.90 13.23 -19.57
C PHE A 24 -5.33 12.42 -20.72
N GLY A 25 -5.15 11.12 -20.46
CA GLY A 25 -4.87 10.12 -21.49
C GLY A 25 -3.43 9.66 -21.53
N THR A 26 -3.23 8.50 -22.15
CA THR A 26 -1.94 7.78 -22.23
C THR A 26 -0.89 8.49 -23.08
N ASP A 27 -1.29 9.51 -23.85
CA ASP A 27 -0.37 10.40 -24.56
C ASP A 27 0.14 11.56 -23.68
N LYS A 28 -0.52 11.84 -22.55
CA LYS A 28 -0.18 12.91 -21.59
C LYS A 28 0.49 12.38 -20.33
N LEU A 29 -0.15 11.41 -19.67
CA LEU A 29 0.31 10.80 -18.42
C LEU A 29 0.48 9.29 -18.59
N CYS A 30 1.50 8.76 -17.91
CA CYS A 30 1.81 7.35 -17.88
C CYS A 30 2.61 7.03 -16.62
N GLY A 31 2.74 5.75 -16.31
CA GLY A 31 3.43 5.27 -15.12
C GLY A 31 2.51 4.46 -14.22
N LEU A 32 2.94 4.24 -12.99
CA LEU A 32 2.23 3.37 -12.03
C LEU A 32 0.86 3.90 -11.61
N ALA A 33 0.59 5.20 -11.81
CA ALA A 33 -0.68 5.85 -11.48
C ALA A 33 -1.68 5.93 -12.66
N GLY A 34 -1.34 5.35 -13.82
CA GLY A 34 -2.25 5.30 -14.97
C GLY A 34 -2.28 6.58 -15.82
N SER A 35 -3.39 6.78 -16.52
CA SER A 35 -3.54 7.80 -17.57
C SER A 35 -4.45 8.98 -17.18
N TYR A 36 -5.06 8.93 -16.00
CA TYR A 36 -5.93 9.98 -15.43
C TYR A 36 -7.09 10.43 -16.36
N ASN A 37 -7.61 9.54 -17.22
CA ASN A 37 -8.73 9.83 -18.13
C ASN A 37 -10.09 9.30 -17.62
N GLY A 38 -10.15 8.73 -16.42
CA GLY A 38 -11.34 8.10 -15.85
C GLY A 38 -11.66 6.70 -16.40
N TYR A 39 -10.80 6.13 -17.26
CA TYR A 39 -10.98 4.81 -17.84
C TYR A 39 -9.83 3.86 -17.48
N CYS A 40 -10.05 3.04 -16.45
CA CYS A 40 -9.07 2.09 -15.94
C CYS A 40 -8.62 0.98 -16.92
N GLY A 41 -9.27 0.86 -18.08
CA GLY A 41 -8.91 -0.16 -19.07
C GLY A 41 -7.61 0.13 -19.81
N ASP A 42 -7.09 1.36 -19.74
CA ASP A 42 -5.82 1.76 -20.36
C ASP A 42 -4.77 2.28 -19.37
N ASP A 43 -4.99 2.16 -18.06
CA ASP A 43 -4.03 2.63 -17.05
C ASP A 43 -2.72 1.82 -17.06
N MET A 44 -2.80 0.54 -17.41
CA MET A 44 -1.65 -0.35 -17.45
C MET A 44 -0.99 -0.27 -18.82
N VAL A 45 -0.15 0.74 -19.04
CA VAL A 45 0.69 0.87 -20.26
C VAL A 45 2.15 0.57 -19.97
N TYR A 46 2.84 -0.04 -20.92
CA TYR A 46 4.30 -0.17 -20.91
C TYR A 46 4.97 1.21 -21.14
N PRO A 47 6.26 1.39 -20.79
CA PRO A 47 6.99 2.63 -21.08
C PRO A 47 7.06 3.01 -22.57
N ASN A 48 6.88 2.03 -23.47
CA ASN A 48 6.79 2.26 -24.92
C ASN A 48 5.38 2.65 -25.39
N LYS A 49 4.44 2.91 -24.47
CA LYS A 49 3.04 3.31 -24.69
C LYS A 49 2.12 2.23 -25.27
N THR A 50 2.51 0.96 -25.30
CA THR A 50 1.58 -0.13 -25.64
C THR A 50 0.80 -0.57 -24.40
N ILE A 51 -0.45 -0.98 -24.57
CA ILE A 51 -1.29 -1.49 -23.48
C ILE A 51 -0.71 -2.82 -22.96
N PHE A 52 -0.71 -2.99 -21.64
CA PHE A 52 -0.32 -4.22 -20.97
C PHE A 52 -1.46 -5.24 -21.05
N GLU A 53 -1.35 -6.14 -22.02
CA GLU A 53 -2.25 -7.26 -22.20
C GLU A 53 -1.79 -8.45 -21.35
N ASP A 54 -2.57 -8.80 -20.32
CA ASP A 54 -2.47 -10.05 -19.59
C ASP A 54 -3.88 -10.65 -19.49
N GLN A 55 -3.98 -11.97 -19.36
CA GLN A 55 -5.27 -12.68 -19.37
C GLN A 55 -6.14 -12.22 -18.18
N GLY A 56 -7.05 -11.27 -18.42
CA GLY A 56 -7.92 -10.72 -17.37
C GLY A 56 -8.84 -9.62 -17.87
N TYR A 57 -9.91 -9.34 -17.11
CA TYR A 57 -10.83 -8.25 -17.40
C TYR A 57 -10.10 -6.89 -17.22
N PRO A 58 -10.43 -5.87 -18.04
CA PRO A 58 -10.00 -4.49 -17.80
C PRO A 58 -10.28 -4.09 -16.35
N CYS A 59 -9.41 -3.25 -15.76
CA CYS A 59 -9.57 -2.76 -14.38
C CYS A 59 -9.48 -3.83 -13.27
N THR A 60 -8.96 -5.02 -13.56
CA THR A 60 -8.67 -6.03 -12.53
C THR A 60 -7.20 -5.97 -12.13
N TYR A 61 -6.91 -5.64 -10.87
CA TYR A 61 -5.56 -5.27 -10.40
C TYR A 61 -4.82 -6.38 -9.62
N GLY A 62 -5.10 -7.66 -9.90
CA GLY A 62 -4.44 -8.79 -9.21
C GLY A 62 -2.94 -8.92 -9.50
N ASN A 63 -2.41 -10.15 -9.48
CA ASN A 63 -0.97 -10.42 -9.71
C ASN A 63 -0.38 -9.81 -11.00
N ARG A 64 -1.23 -9.49 -11.99
CA ARG A 64 -0.82 -8.77 -13.21
C ARG A 64 -0.23 -7.38 -12.94
N VAL A 65 -0.61 -6.72 -11.84
CA VAL A 65 -0.05 -5.41 -11.44
C VAL A 65 1.43 -5.51 -11.15
N ASN A 66 1.87 -6.55 -10.44
CA ASN A 66 3.28 -6.73 -10.13
C ASN A 66 4.11 -6.94 -11.39
N LYS A 67 3.61 -7.73 -12.35
CA LYS A 67 4.28 -7.95 -13.64
C LYS A 67 4.38 -6.66 -14.45
N TRP A 68 3.30 -5.90 -14.54
CA TRP A 68 3.27 -4.62 -15.24
C TRP A 68 4.15 -3.57 -14.54
N ALA A 69 4.06 -3.43 -13.22
CA ALA A 69 4.78 -2.43 -12.45
C ALA A 69 6.31 -2.58 -12.62
N ASN A 70 6.81 -3.82 -12.73
CA ASN A 70 8.24 -4.06 -12.99
C ASN A 70 8.73 -3.48 -14.31
N THR A 71 7.84 -3.27 -15.30
CA THR A 71 8.22 -2.66 -16.58
C THR A 71 8.61 -1.19 -16.42
N TRP A 72 8.18 -0.55 -15.33
CA TRP A 72 8.50 0.83 -14.97
C TRP A 72 9.71 0.98 -14.07
N ASN A 73 10.41 -0.11 -13.71
CA ASN A 73 11.62 -0.03 -12.90
C ASN A 73 12.71 0.78 -13.61
N THR A 74 13.19 1.83 -12.94
CA THR A 74 14.30 2.63 -13.43
C THR A 74 15.62 1.90 -13.21
N LYS A 75 16.47 1.83 -14.23
CA LYS A 75 17.83 1.25 -14.11
C LYS A 75 18.84 2.21 -13.49
N ASN A 76 18.53 3.51 -13.47
CA ASN A 76 19.39 4.56 -12.94
C ASN A 76 18.85 5.03 -11.58
N TYR A 77 19.35 4.45 -10.50
CA TYR A 77 19.03 4.91 -9.15
C TYR A 77 19.80 6.19 -8.84
N PHE A 78 19.11 7.22 -8.35
CA PHE A 78 19.65 8.59 -8.16
C PHE A 78 20.68 8.73 -7.01
N PHE A 79 21.18 7.63 -6.45
CA PHE A 79 22.16 7.60 -5.37
C PHE A 79 23.45 6.83 -5.74
N PRO A 80 24.26 7.37 -6.67
CA PRO A 80 25.49 6.71 -7.11
C PRO A 80 26.58 6.60 -6.03
N SER A 81 26.47 7.34 -4.91
CA SER A 81 27.45 7.28 -3.82
C SER A 81 27.17 6.23 -2.75
N VAL A 82 25.97 5.63 -2.74
CA VAL A 82 25.54 4.67 -1.70
C VAL A 82 25.45 3.24 -2.25
N TYR A 83 25.14 3.10 -3.54
CA TYR A 83 24.95 1.81 -4.18
C TYR A 83 26.02 1.57 -5.25
N ASN A 84 26.89 0.59 -5.01
CA ASN A 84 27.75 0.07 -6.06
C ASN A 84 26.88 -0.46 -7.21
N ASP A 85 27.32 -0.19 -8.44
CA ASP A 85 26.73 -0.52 -9.74
C ASP A 85 26.45 -2.04 -9.97
N THR A 86 26.73 -2.86 -8.95
CA THR A 86 26.48 -4.31 -8.91
C THR A 86 25.24 -4.68 -8.12
N THR A 87 24.55 -3.72 -7.48
CA THR A 87 23.38 -4.01 -6.64
C THR A 87 22.14 -4.11 -7.52
N THR A 88 21.82 -5.32 -7.97
CA THR A 88 20.53 -5.60 -8.60
C THR A 88 19.45 -5.58 -7.52
N CYS A 89 18.52 -4.64 -7.58
CA CYS A 89 17.27 -4.74 -6.82
C CYS A 89 16.44 -5.88 -7.43
N ASP A 90 15.97 -6.80 -6.59
CA ASP A 90 15.05 -7.86 -7.01
C ASP A 90 13.79 -7.23 -7.62
N ALA A 91 13.25 -7.85 -8.66
CA ALA A 91 11.99 -7.37 -9.23
C ALA A 91 10.86 -7.59 -8.22
N GLY A 92 9.87 -6.69 -8.19
CA GLY A 92 8.74 -6.81 -7.27
C GLY A 92 7.96 -8.11 -7.45
N VAL A 93 7.97 -8.70 -8.65
CA VAL A 93 7.36 -10.01 -8.88
C VAL A 93 8.13 -11.14 -8.20
N ASP A 94 9.47 -11.08 -8.21
CA ASP A 94 10.33 -12.09 -7.59
C ASP A 94 10.23 -12.04 -6.06
N ILE A 95 10.06 -10.83 -5.51
CA ILE A 95 9.83 -10.61 -4.09
C ILE A 95 8.47 -11.20 -3.68
N VAL A 96 7.40 -10.96 -4.45
CA VAL A 96 6.05 -11.43 -4.09
C VAL A 96 5.89 -12.94 -4.29
N GLU A 97 6.39 -13.50 -5.40
CA GLU A 97 6.20 -14.92 -5.71
C GLU A 97 6.98 -15.85 -4.77
N ASN A 98 8.12 -15.39 -4.22
CA ASN A 98 8.92 -16.19 -3.28
C ASN A 98 8.56 -15.98 -1.80
N ARG A 99 7.61 -15.09 -1.50
CA ARG A 99 7.29 -14.70 -0.12
C ARG A 99 6.01 -15.37 0.35
N THR A 100 6.15 -16.37 1.23
CA THR A 100 5.01 -16.99 1.92
C THR A 100 4.65 -16.21 3.18
N CYS A 101 3.62 -15.35 3.10
CA CYS A 101 3.16 -14.48 4.20
C CYS A 101 1.93 -15.03 4.97
N ASP A 102 1.52 -16.28 4.77
CA ASP A 102 0.26 -16.80 5.33
C ASP A 102 0.17 -16.66 6.86
N PHE A 103 1.31 -16.73 7.55
CA PHE A 103 1.36 -16.51 9.00
C PHE A 103 1.00 -15.07 9.39
N ALA A 104 1.36 -14.08 8.58
CA ALA A 104 1.13 -12.65 8.84
C ALA A 104 -0.37 -12.30 8.74
N ILE A 105 -1.08 -12.88 7.76
CA ILE A 105 -2.53 -12.74 7.58
C ILE A 105 -3.26 -13.03 8.89
N HIS A 106 -2.93 -14.15 9.55
CA HIS A 106 -3.56 -14.55 10.81
C HIS A 106 -3.19 -13.65 12.00
N GLN A 107 -1.96 -13.11 12.04
CA GLN A 107 -1.55 -12.21 13.13
C GLN A 107 -2.25 -10.83 13.03
N CYS A 108 -2.64 -10.40 11.83
CA CYS A 108 -3.29 -9.12 11.57
C CYS A 108 -4.83 -9.16 11.60
N GLU A 109 -5.46 -10.33 11.72
CA GLU A 109 -6.92 -10.48 11.85
C GLU A 109 -7.59 -9.63 12.95
N PRO A 110 -6.94 -9.29 14.08
CA PRO A 110 -7.51 -8.35 15.03
C PRO A 110 -7.89 -6.99 14.41
N ILE A 111 -7.14 -6.50 13.42
CA ILE A 111 -7.42 -5.24 12.72
C ILE A 111 -8.74 -5.33 11.96
N ARG A 112 -8.95 -6.38 11.17
CA ARG A 112 -10.23 -6.60 10.46
C ARG A 112 -11.41 -6.80 11.39
N SER A 113 -11.17 -7.33 12.59
CA SER A 113 -12.20 -7.51 13.62
C SER A 113 -12.70 -6.17 14.20
N ALA A 114 -11.97 -5.06 14.01
CA ALA A 114 -12.41 -3.71 14.38
C ALA A 114 -13.73 -3.33 13.71
N LEU A 115 -13.91 -3.65 12.41
CA LEU A 115 -15.15 -3.37 11.64
C LEU A 115 -16.40 -4.03 12.23
N LYS A 116 -16.22 -5.06 13.06
CA LYS A 116 -17.32 -5.77 13.72
C LYS A 116 -17.58 -5.24 15.13
N GLY A 117 -16.79 -4.29 15.63
CA GLY A 117 -16.89 -3.78 17.00
C GLY A 117 -16.62 -4.83 18.07
N ILE A 118 -15.79 -5.84 17.77
CA ILE A 118 -15.49 -6.94 18.69
C ILE A 118 -14.00 -7.03 19.03
N LYS A 119 -13.70 -7.66 20.17
CA LYS A 119 -12.33 -7.98 20.63
C LYS A 119 -11.47 -6.72 20.88
N ALA A 120 -10.16 -6.84 20.65
CA ALA A 120 -9.10 -5.91 21.05
C ALA A 120 -9.24 -4.49 20.50
N PHE A 121 -9.82 -4.35 19.31
CA PHE A 121 -10.02 -3.07 18.64
C PHE A 121 -11.50 -2.74 18.45
N SER A 122 -12.37 -3.23 19.35
CA SER A 122 -13.82 -2.95 19.31
C SER A 122 -14.16 -1.45 19.30
N GLN A 123 -13.37 -0.62 19.96
CA GLN A 123 -13.56 0.84 19.98
C GLN A 123 -13.20 1.52 18.65
N CYS A 124 -12.66 0.77 17.68
CA CYS A 124 -12.29 1.25 16.34
C CYS A 124 -13.37 0.96 15.28
N GLN A 125 -14.59 0.60 15.69
CA GLN A 125 -15.66 0.19 14.77
C GLN A 125 -16.15 1.31 13.84
N ASP A 126 -15.94 2.56 14.24
CA ASP A 126 -16.40 3.74 13.49
C ASP A 126 -15.38 4.18 12.40
N LEU A 127 -14.29 3.42 12.21
CA LEU A 127 -13.37 3.61 11.09
C LEU A 127 -14.00 3.11 9.78
N ASP A 128 -13.65 3.77 8.67
CA ASP A 128 -14.13 3.37 7.36
C ASP A 128 -13.51 2.04 6.90
N TYR A 129 -14.26 1.29 6.09
CA TYR A 129 -13.79 0.01 5.54
C TYR A 129 -12.43 0.12 4.83
N ALA A 130 -12.25 1.18 4.02
CA ALA A 130 -11.01 1.41 3.29
C ALA A 130 -9.82 1.68 4.22
N GLU A 131 -10.04 2.41 5.32
CA GLU A 131 -9.02 2.69 6.33
C GLU A 131 -8.58 1.40 7.03
N VAL A 132 -9.54 0.60 7.52
CA VAL A 132 -9.22 -0.68 8.19
C VAL A 132 -8.52 -1.64 7.24
N TYR A 133 -8.94 -1.71 5.98
CA TYR A 133 -8.30 -2.58 4.99
C TYR A 133 -6.87 -2.14 4.65
N SER A 134 -6.64 -0.82 4.54
CA SER A 134 -5.29 -0.26 4.35
C SER A 134 -4.35 -0.62 5.50
N GLU A 135 -4.79 -0.40 6.75
CA GLU A 135 -3.98 -0.72 7.94
C GLU A 135 -3.76 -2.23 8.11
N TYR A 136 -4.73 -3.05 7.73
CA TYR A 136 -4.56 -4.50 7.68
C TYR A 136 -3.45 -4.91 6.70
N GLY A 137 -3.43 -4.34 5.49
CA GLY A 137 -2.39 -4.59 4.50
C GLY A 137 -1.00 -4.21 5.03
N LYS A 138 -0.87 -3.02 5.61
CA LYS A 138 0.39 -2.55 6.23
C LYS A 138 0.88 -3.50 7.33
N CYS A 139 -0.03 -4.01 8.17
CA CYS A 139 0.31 -5.00 9.19
C CYS A 139 0.84 -6.29 8.57
N VAL A 140 0.16 -6.81 7.54
CA VAL A 140 0.57 -8.05 6.86
C VAL A 140 1.96 -7.88 6.26
N ASP A 141 2.21 -6.75 5.60
CA ASP A 141 3.51 -6.45 4.99
C ASP A 141 4.62 -6.37 6.04
N HIS A 142 4.39 -5.64 7.13
CA HIS A 142 5.36 -5.45 8.21
C HIS A 142 5.70 -6.77 8.92
N ILE A 143 4.70 -7.60 9.23
CA ILE A 143 4.93 -8.91 9.85
C ILE A 143 5.59 -9.88 8.86
N CYS A 144 5.28 -9.75 7.57
CA CYS A 144 5.90 -10.57 6.56
C CYS A 144 7.39 -10.23 6.35
N GLU A 145 7.77 -8.96 6.49
CA GLU A 145 9.16 -8.51 6.52
C GLU A 145 9.90 -8.97 7.77
N ASN A 146 9.28 -8.86 8.93
CA ASN A 146 9.87 -9.22 10.20
C ASN A 146 8.84 -9.90 11.11
N LYS A 147 8.99 -11.20 11.34
CA LYS A 147 8.02 -11.97 12.15
C LYS A 147 7.89 -11.47 13.59
N LEU A 148 8.90 -10.79 14.12
CA LEU A 148 8.92 -10.25 15.48
C LEU A 148 8.17 -8.91 15.59
N SER A 149 7.84 -8.25 14.48
CA SER A 149 7.21 -6.93 14.45
C SER A 149 5.70 -6.94 14.73
N LYS A 150 5.11 -8.11 15.05
CA LYS A 150 3.66 -8.25 15.28
C LYS A 150 3.12 -7.14 16.19
N CYS A 151 3.74 -6.93 17.34
CA CYS A 151 3.23 -5.99 18.32
C CYS A 151 3.42 -4.53 17.91
N ASP A 152 4.48 -4.24 17.15
CA ASP A 152 4.70 -2.91 16.56
C ASP A 152 3.68 -2.62 15.47
N ALA A 153 3.38 -3.59 14.62
CA ALA A 153 2.35 -3.49 13.58
C ALA A 153 0.95 -3.27 14.18
N LEU A 154 0.61 -3.98 15.26
CA LEU A 154 -0.66 -3.80 15.98
C LEU A 154 -0.71 -2.48 16.75
N GLU A 155 0.42 -2.00 17.27
CA GLU A 155 0.53 -0.68 17.89
C GLU A 155 0.31 0.45 16.88
N ASN A 156 0.85 0.32 15.67
CA ASN A 156 0.60 1.28 14.60
C ASN A 156 -0.89 1.44 14.31
N PHE A 157 -1.63 0.33 14.23
CA PHE A 157 -3.07 0.38 14.07
C PHE A 157 -3.78 0.98 15.29
N ALA A 158 -3.35 0.65 16.50
CA ALA A 158 -3.92 1.24 17.73
C ALA A 158 -3.77 2.77 17.73
N ASN A 159 -2.57 3.26 17.42
CA ASN A 159 -2.25 4.69 17.33
C ASN A 159 -3.02 5.38 16.20
N PHE A 160 -3.15 4.73 15.05
CA PHE A 160 -3.97 5.20 13.93
C PHE A 160 -5.43 5.39 14.36
N CYS A 161 -6.01 4.37 15.00
CA CYS A 161 -7.37 4.38 15.47
C CYS A 161 -7.63 5.49 16.52
N GLU A 162 -6.78 5.60 17.54
CA GLU A 162 -6.89 6.65 18.57
C GLU A 162 -6.79 8.07 18.00
N LYS A 163 -5.97 8.26 16.97
CA LYS A 163 -5.82 9.56 16.30
C LYS A 163 -7.02 9.90 15.43
N LYS A 164 -7.60 8.91 14.75
CA LYS A 164 -8.75 9.10 13.87
C LYS A 164 -10.04 9.31 14.64
N LEU A 165 -10.23 8.56 15.71
CA LEU A 165 -11.41 8.62 16.55
C LEU A 165 -11.09 9.43 17.81
N ASN A 166 -11.44 10.72 17.78
CA ASN A 166 -11.21 11.60 18.93
C ASN A 166 -11.85 11.04 20.21
N GLY A 167 -11.07 11.00 21.29
CA GLY A 167 -11.58 10.67 22.63
C GLY A 167 -11.61 9.18 22.98
N ILE A 168 -11.08 8.29 22.12
CA ILE A 168 -10.88 6.89 22.50
C ILE A 168 -9.46 6.67 23.04
N LYS A 169 -9.32 5.68 23.93
CA LYS A 169 -8.02 5.21 24.42
C LYS A 169 -8.05 3.70 24.58
N LEU A 170 -7.27 3.01 23.75
CA LEU A 170 -7.17 1.56 23.65
C LEU A 170 -6.21 1.03 24.72
N ASN A 171 -6.70 0.79 25.93
CA ASN A 171 -5.83 0.38 27.04
C ASN A 171 -5.70 -1.14 27.22
N LYS A 172 -6.48 -1.95 26.49
CA LYS A 172 -6.59 -3.41 26.72
C LYS A 172 -6.06 -4.27 25.57
N TRP A 173 -5.80 -3.70 24.40
CA TRP A 173 -5.45 -4.49 23.21
C TRP A 173 -4.14 -5.26 23.41
N ARG A 174 -3.15 -4.67 24.09
CA ARG A 174 -1.84 -5.31 24.34
C ARG A 174 -1.98 -6.62 25.09
N THR A 175 -2.70 -6.63 26.21
CA THR A 175 -2.88 -7.86 27.00
C THR A 175 -3.77 -8.88 26.28
N GLN A 176 -4.78 -8.43 25.54
CA GLN A 176 -5.66 -9.32 24.77
C GLN A 176 -4.97 -10.00 23.58
N LEU A 177 -3.92 -9.38 23.03
CA LEU A 177 -3.20 -9.88 21.85
C LEU A 177 -1.79 -10.42 22.16
N ASN A 178 -1.44 -10.52 23.45
CA ASN A 178 -0.12 -10.93 23.94
C ASN A 178 1.02 -10.03 23.44
N CYS A 179 0.85 -8.71 23.59
CA CYS A 179 1.79 -7.65 23.22
C CYS A 179 2.15 -6.75 24.41
N SER A 180 2.33 -7.35 25.59
CA SER A 180 2.77 -6.66 26.80
C SER A 180 4.14 -6.01 26.58
N LEU A 181 4.29 -4.78 27.02
CA LEU A 181 5.60 -4.13 27.15
C LEU A 181 6.26 -4.75 28.39
N GLU A 182 7.47 -5.30 28.24
CA GLU A 182 8.31 -5.67 29.39
C GLU A 182 8.78 -4.43 30.16
#